data_AF-A0A0G1Y5W0-F1
#
_entry.id   AF-A0A0G1Y5W0-F1
#
_cell.length_a   1.000
_cell.length_b   1.000
_cell.length_c   1.000
_cell.angle_alpha   90.00
_cell.angle_beta   90.00
_cell.angle_gamma   90.00
#
_symmetry.space_group_name_H-M   'P 1'
#
loop_
_entity.id
_entity.type
_entity.pdbx_description
1 polymer ?
#
loop_
_entity_poly.entity_id
_entity_poly.type
_entity_poly.pdbx_seq_one_letter_code
_entity_poly.pdbx_strand_id
1 'polypeptide(L)'
;MKNLKLSVVIPAYNEETNIRLGALDKVSRYLEKQSYPWEAIIVDDGGSDGTPELLNAFAKANRGLPAGRQGFSIIHNPHQGKAATVITGMLAARGEIVLFTDLDQATPITELANVLPWFEKGFDVVIGSRNSTRAGAPFTRRIMARGFMILRSLKILFQDRKNLRPKHRKSWKRSCHSCRGR
;
A
#
# COMPACT_ATOMS: atom_id res chain seq x y z
N MET A 1 -23.61 -13.71 -8.58
CA MET A 1 -22.90 -13.36 -7.34
C MET A 1 -22.22 -12.02 -7.57
N LYS A 2 -22.40 -10.99 -6.73
CA LYS A 2 -21.60 -9.75 -6.89
C LYS A 2 -20.15 -10.08 -6.49
N ASN A 3 -19.22 -10.06 -7.43
CA ASN A 3 -17.78 -10.22 -7.16
C ASN A 3 -17.31 -9.03 -6.30
N LEU A 4 -16.41 -9.29 -5.33
CA LEU A 4 -15.73 -8.24 -4.57
C LEU A 4 -14.90 -7.39 -5.54
N LYS A 5 -15.14 -6.07 -5.58
CA LYS A 5 -14.40 -5.17 -6.47
C LYS A 5 -13.07 -4.74 -5.85
N LEU A 6 -13.05 -4.53 -4.54
CA LEU A 6 -11.90 -3.97 -3.83
C LEU A 6 -11.57 -4.78 -2.57
N SER A 7 -10.31 -5.13 -2.39
CA SER A 7 -9.75 -5.54 -1.09
C SER A 7 -8.75 -4.50 -0.61
N VAL A 8 -8.92 -4.01 0.61
CA VAL A 8 -8.00 -3.06 1.24
C VAL A 8 -7.20 -3.78 2.31
N VAL A 9 -5.89 -3.90 2.10
CA VAL A 9 -4.94 -4.50 3.03
C VAL A 9 -4.31 -3.40 3.89
N ILE A 10 -4.41 -3.55 5.20
CA ILE A 10 -3.93 -2.58 6.19
C ILE A 10 -3.03 -3.30 7.19
N PRO A 11 -1.69 -3.23 7.07
CA PRO A 11 -0.80 -3.75 8.10
C PRO A 11 -0.86 -2.85 9.33
N ALA A 12 -0.75 -3.48 10.50
CA ALA A 12 -0.72 -2.81 11.80
C ALA A 12 0.41 -3.39 12.65
N TYR A 13 1.21 -2.51 13.25
CA TYR A 13 2.23 -2.86 14.24
C TYR A 13 2.41 -1.69 15.21
N ASN A 14 2.08 -1.91 16.49
CA ASN A 14 2.11 -0.87 17.53
C ASN A 14 1.37 0.42 17.12
N GLU A 15 0.12 0.26 16.68
CA GLU A 15 -0.73 1.31 16.11
C GLU A 15 -1.83 1.77 17.08
N GLU A 16 -1.74 1.44 18.38
CA GLU A 16 -2.76 1.75 19.39
C GLU A 16 -3.19 3.21 19.35
N THR A 17 -2.21 4.13 19.29
CA THR A 17 -2.48 5.58 19.25
C THR A 17 -3.28 5.96 18.01
N ASN A 18 -2.89 5.48 16.83
CA ASN A 18 -3.55 5.82 15.57
C ASN A 18 -4.96 5.24 15.50
N ILE A 19 -5.18 4.05 16.06
CA ILE A 19 -6.51 3.45 16.17
C ILE A 19 -7.40 4.31 17.09
N ARG A 20 -6.90 4.72 18.27
CA ARG A 20 -7.65 5.59 19.20
C ARG A 20 -7.96 6.97 18.62
N LEU A 21 -7.11 7.49 17.74
CA LEU A 21 -7.34 8.74 17.00
C LEU A 21 -8.35 8.59 15.84
N GLY A 22 -8.92 7.39 15.64
CA GLY A 22 -9.96 7.12 14.65
C GLY A 22 -9.43 6.97 13.23
N ALA A 23 -8.20 6.48 13.05
CA ALA A 23 -7.66 6.20 11.72
C ALA A 23 -8.52 5.16 10.98
N LEU A 24 -8.89 4.07 11.64
CA LEU A 24 -9.76 3.04 11.07
C LEU A 24 -11.20 3.55 10.83
N ASP A 25 -11.71 4.45 11.67
CA ASP A 25 -13.03 5.07 11.46
C ASP A 25 -13.08 5.93 10.19
N LYS A 26 -11.96 6.57 9.82
CA LYS A 26 -11.85 7.31 8.55
C LYS A 26 -11.93 6.35 7.37
N VAL A 27 -11.24 5.22 7.46
CA VAL A 27 -11.27 4.16 6.43
C VAL A 27 -12.67 3.58 6.31
N SER A 28 -13.31 3.18 7.42
CA SER A 28 -14.66 2.62 7.42
C SER A 28 -15.66 3.57 6.77
N ARG A 29 -15.72 4.83 7.23
CA ARG A 29 -16.64 5.84 6.67
C ARG A 29 -16.43 6.12 5.19
N TYR A 30 -15.20 5.99 4.69
CA TYR A 30 -14.94 6.14 3.26
C TYR A 30 -15.44 4.92 2.48
N LEU A 31 -15.15 3.71 2.97
CA LEU A 31 -15.53 2.45 2.31
C LEU A 31 -17.06 2.23 2.33
N GLU A 32 -17.75 2.59 3.41
CA GLU A 32 -19.21 2.53 3.52
C GLU A 32 -19.94 3.37 2.45
N LYS A 33 -19.31 4.43 1.96
CA LYS A 33 -19.87 5.30 0.91
C LYS A 33 -19.71 4.72 -0.50
N GLN A 34 -18.95 3.64 -0.67
CA GLN A 34 -18.71 3.06 -1.98
C GLN A 34 -19.90 2.23 -2.45
N SER A 35 -20.28 2.39 -3.71
CA SER A 35 -21.39 1.66 -4.33
C SER A 35 -21.06 0.21 -4.68
N TYR A 36 -19.78 -0.16 -4.63
CA TYR A 36 -19.26 -1.48 -4.97
C TYR A 36 -18.92 -2.30 -3.72
N PRO A 37 -18.97 -3.65 -3.79
CA PRO A 37 -18.60 -4.52 -2.68
C PRO A 37 -17.10 -4.47 -2.42
N TRP A 38 -16.73 -4.49 -1.14
CA TRP A 38 -15.35 -4.33 -0.68
C TRP A 38 -15.07 -5.21 0.54
N GLU A 39 -13.82 -5.52 0.80
CA GLU A 39 -13.39 -6.05 2.09
C GLU A 39 -12.15 -5.30 2.58
N ALA A 40 -12.01 -5.19 3.89
CA ALA A 40 -10.80 -4.66 4.52
C ALA A 40 -10.16 -5.75 5.37
N ILE A 41 -8.88 -6.03 5.09
CA ILE A 41 -8.08 -7.06 5.76
C ILE A 41 -7.02 -6.32 6.55
N ILE A 42 -7.21 -6.29 7.88
CA ILE A 42 -6.23 -5.74 8.79
C ILE A 42 -5.31 -6.88 9.19
N VAL A 43 -4.00 -6.70 9.01
CA VAL A 43 -3.01 -7.71 9.38
C VAL A 43 -2.17 -7.16 10.52
N ASP A 44 -2.30 -7.76 11.69
CA ASP A 44 -1.58 -7.41 12.91
C ASP A 44 -0.23 -8.15 12.95
N ASP A 45 0.88 -7.43 13.01
CA ASP A 45 2.26 -7.95 13.00
C ASP A 45 2.81 -8.24 14.41
N GLY A 46 1.94 -8.70 15.32
CA GLY A 46 2.33 -9.18 16.65
C GLY A 46 2.96 -8.11 17.52
N GLY A 47 2.34 -6.93 17.59
CA GLY A 47 2.76 -5.83 18.47
C GLY A 47 2.69 -6.17 19.96
N SER A 48 3.29 -5.32 20.79
CA SER A 48 3.32 -5.49 22.26
C SER A 48 2.44 -4.48 23.01
N ASP A 49 1.74 -3.60 22.29
CA ASP A 49 0.82 -2.60 22.84
C ASP A 49 -0.64 -3.09 22.78
N GLY A 50 -1.62 -2.21 23.07
CA GLY A 50 -3.04 -2.53 23.01
C GLY A 50 -3.63 -2.63 21.59
N THR A 51 -2.81 -2.72 20.54
CA THR A 51 -3.26 -2.81 19.15
C THR A 51 -4.18 -4.02 18.92
N PRO A 52 -3.82 -5.26 19.32
CA PRO A 52 -4.63 -6.44 19.02
C PRO A 52 -6.05 -6.36 19.62
N GLU A 53 -6.19 -5.86 20.85
CA GLU A 53 -7.48 -5.70 21.52
C GLU A 53 -8.36 -4.67 20.80
N LEU A 54 -7.78 -3.53 20.42
CA LEU A 54 -8.49 -2.47 19.71
C LEU A 54 -8.92 -2.90 18.32
N LEU A 55 -8.06 -3.61 17.59
CA LEU A 55 -8.40 -4.17 16.29
C LEU A 55 -9.58 -5.14 16.43
N ASN A 56 -9.50 -6.09 17.36
CA ASN A 56 -10.56 -7.07 17.58
C ASN A 56 -11.90 -6.41 17.95
N ALA A 57 -11.87 -5.39 18.82
CA ALA A 57 -13.06 -4.60 19.14
C ALA A 57 -13.62 -3.90 17.90
N PHE A 58 -12.76 -3.27 17.11
CA PHE A 58 -13.15 -2.57 15.88
C PHE A 58 -13.76 -3.52 14.84
N ALA A 59 -13.13 -4.66 14.56
CA ALA A 59 -13.65 -5.62 13.60
C ALA A 59 -14.96 -6.24 14.08
N LYS A 60 -15.13 -6.47 15.38
CA LYS A 60 -16.41 -6.95 15.95
C LYS A 60 -17.53 -5.93 15.78
N ALA A 61 -17.26 -4.65 16.04
CA ALA A 61 -18.22 -3.57 15.86
C ALA A 61 -18.62 -3.36 14.39
N ASN A 62 -17.70 -3.64 13.47
CA ASN A 62 -17.89 -3.50 12.03
C ASN A 62 -18.09 -4.86 11.32
N ARG A 63 -18.45 -5.92 12.07
CA ARG A 63 -18.69 -7.25 11.51
C ARG A 63 -20.10 -7.31 10.96
N GLY A 64 -20.24 -7.58 9.66
CA GLY A 64 -21.54 -7.84 9.06
C GLY A 64 -22.31 -6.58 8.65
N LEU A 65 -21.63 -5.64 7.98
CA LEU A 65 -22.33 -4.60 7.21
C LEU A 65 -23.42 -5.28 6.32
N PRO A 66 -24.62 -4.66 6.17
CA PRO A 66 -25.88 -5.33 5.84
C PRO A 66 -25.96 -6.18 4.54
N ALA A 67 -24.88 -6.34 3.79
CA ALA A 67 -24.87 -6.99 2.48
C ALA A 67 -23.90 -8.18 2.34
N GLY A 68 -23.30 -8.70 3.42
CA GLY A 68 -22.48 -9.94 3.40
C GLY A 68 -21.26 -9.91 2.47
N ARG A 69 -20.89 -8.72 1.97
CA ARG A 69 -19.80 -8.45 1.01
C ARG A 69 -19.07 -7.14 1.35
N GLN A 70 -19.15 -6.74 2.61
CA GLN A 70 -18.59 -5.53 3.21
C GLN A 70 -18.23 -5.88 4.64
N GLY A 71 -17.00 -5.55 5.05
CA GLY A 71 -16.58 -5.81 6.42
C GLY A 71 -15.08 -5.80 6.60
N PHE A 72 -14.73 -5.72 7.88
CA PHE A 72 -13.35 -5.80 8.36
C PHE A 72 -13.07 -7.22 8.84
N SER A 73 -11.91 -7.73 8.47
CA SER A 73 -11.36 -8.99 8.95
C SER A 73 -9.96 -8.74 9.51
N ILE A 74 -9.54 -9.58 10.45
CA ILE A 74 -8.23 -9.50 11.08
C ILE A 74 -7.48 -10.79 10.86
N ILE A 75 -6.21 -10.66 10.51
CA ILE A 75 -5.24 -11.75 10.51
C ILE A 75 -4.16 -11.38 11.52
N HIS A 76 -3.93 -12.26 12.49
CA HIS A 76 -2.82 -12.11 13.43
C HIS A 76 -1.61 -12.88 12.93
N ASN A 77 -0.51 -12.17 12.70
CA ASN A 77 0.77 -12.72 12.31
C ASN A 77 1.77 -12.63 13.47
N PRO A 78 2.72 -13.58 13.56
CA PRO A 78 3.92 -13.35 14.34
C PRO A 78 4.71 -12.19 13.72
N HIS A 79 5.44 -11.44 14.54
CA HIS A 79 6.24 -10.30 14.10
C HIS A 79 7.30 -10.72 13.06
N GLN A 80 7.06 -10.40 11.80
CA GLN A 80 7.95 -10.72 10.66
C GLN A 80 8.30 -9.48 9.83
N GLY A 81 7.84 -8.31 10.27
CA GLY A 81 8.07 -7.03 9.63
C GLY A 81 7.06 -6.75 8.52
N LYS A 82 6.90 -5.45 8.22
CA LYS A 82 5.87 -4.90 7.34
C LYS A 82 5.70 -5.62 6.00
N ALA A 83 6.79 -6.03 5.36
CA ALA A 83 6.72 -6.71 4.06
C ALA A 83 5.97 -8.05 4.16
N ALA A 84 6.25 -8.86 5.19
CA ALA A 84 5.57 -10.12 5.43
C ALA A 84 4.09 -9.88 5.77
N THR A 85 3.81 -8.88 6.61
CA THR A 85 2.46 -8.45 6.98
C THR A 85 1.62 -8.07 5.75
N VAL A 86 2.18 -7.27 4.84
CA VAL A 86 1.53 -6.89 3.58
C VAL A 86 1.32 -8.10 2.69
N ILE A 87 2.32 -8.97 2.53
CA ILE A 87 2.20 -10.20 1.72
C ILE A 87 1.06 -11.09 2.24
N THR A 88 0.96 -11.29 3.55
CA THR A 88 -0.13 -12.07 4.15
C THR A 88 -1.50 -11.50 3.78
N GLY A 89 -1.68 -10.19 3.91
CA GLY A 89 -2.94 -9.54 3.55
C GLY A 89 -3.24 -9.61 2.05
N MET A 90 -2.23 -9.44 1.21
CA MET A 90 -2.34 -9.57 -0.26
C MET A 90 -2.77 -10.98 -0.68
N LEU A 91 -2.21 -12.02 -0.05
CA LEU A 91 -2.56 -13.41 -0.33
C LEU A 91 -3.97 -13.79 0.15
N ALA A 92 -4.47 -13.12 1.19
CA ALA A 92 -5.82 -13.33 1.71
C ALA A 92 -6.90 -12.54 0.95
N ALA A 93 -6.52 -11.54 0.16
CA ALA A 93 -7.43 -10.68 -0.58
C ALA A 93 -8.17 -11.43 -1.72
N ARG A 94 -9.46 -11.13 -1.88
CA ARG A 94 -10.36 -11.77 -2.86
C ARG A 94 -11.00 -10.80 -3.85
N GLY A 95 -10.72 -9.51 -3.69
CA GLY A 95 -11.19 -8.45 -4.56
C GLY A 95 -10.47 -8.44 -5.89
N GLU A 96 -11.15 -7.96 -6.92
CA GLU A 96 -10.56 -7.74 -8.26
C GLU A 96 -9.38 -6.77 -8.22
N ILE A 97 -9.50 -5.70 -7.43
CA ILE A 97 -8.44 -4.74 -7.16
C ILE A 97 -8.00 -4.89 -5.71
N VAL A 98 -6.69 -5.03 -5.49
CA VAL A 98 -6.11 -5.08 -4.14
C VAL A 98 -5.31 -3.80 -3.89
N LEU A 99 -5.74 -3.04 -2.89
CA LEU A 99 -5.07 -1.84 -2.40
C LEU A 99 -4.33 -2.18 -1.12
N PHE A 100 -3.08 -1.76 -0.99
CA PHE A 100 -2.41 -1.68 0.30
C PHE A 100 -2.28 -0.22 0.74
N THR A 101 -2.65 0.06 1.98
CA THR A 101 -2.52 1.38 2.61
C THR A 101 -2.07 1.25 4.07
N ASP A 102 -1.32 2.22 4.56
CA ASP A 102 -0.85 2.25 5.94
C ASP A 102 -1.97 2.67 6.91
N LEU A 103 -1.92 2.15 8.14
CA LEU A 103 -2.93 2.43 9.15
C LEU A 103 -2.93 3.91 9.56
N ASP A 104 -1.76 4.55 9.62
CA ASP A 104 -1.59 5.96 9.98
C ASP A 104 -2.26 6.96 9.01
N GLN A 105 -2.75 6.49 7.86
CA GLN A 105 -3.35 7.31 6.81
C GLN A 105 -2.43 8.46 6.34
N ALA A 106 -1.11 8.23 6.33
CA ALA A 106 -0.14 9.19 5.80
C ALA A 106 -0.42 9.56 4.32
N THR A 107 -1.04 8.63 3.60
CA THR A 107 -1.79 8.89 2.37
C THR A 107 -3.26 8.59 2.66
N PRO A 108 -4.15 9.60 2.67
CA PRO A 108 -5.56 9.38 2.97
C PRO A 108 -6.22 8.39 2.01
N ILE A 109 -7.09 7.51 2.53
CA ILE A 109 -7.85 6.55 1.73
C ILE A 109 -8.68 7.20 0.61
N THR A 110 -9.02 8.49 0.75
CA THR A 110 -9.74 9.26 -0.28
C THR A 110 -8.99 9.36 -1.60
N GLU A 111 -7.66 9.24 -1.58
CA GLU A 111 -6.82 9.21 -2.79
C GLU A 111 -7.12 7.99 -3.68
N LEU A 112 -7.80 6.96 -3.17
CA LEU A 112 -8.25 5.83 -3.97
C LEU A 112 -9.11 6.29 -5.17
N ALA A 113 -9.87 7.37 -5.03
CA ALA A 113 -10.66 7.94 -6.13
C ALA A 113 -9.79 8.39 -7.32
N ASN A 114 -8.53 8.76 -7.08
CA ASN A 114 -7.59 9.16 -8.13
C ASN A 114 -6.89 7.95 -8.78
N VAL A 115 -6.90 6.79 -8.11
CA VAL A 115 -6.21 5.56 -8.53
C VAL A 115 -7.16 4.66 -9.35
N LEU A 116 -8.41 4.49 -8.91
CA LEU A 116 -9.37 3.58 -9.53
C LEU A 116 -9.58 3.80 -11.05
N PRO A 117 -9.67 5.04 -11.58
CA PRO A 117 -9.90 5.27 -13.01
C PRO A 117 -8.76 4.76 -13.91
N TRP A 118 -7.57 4.48 -13.37
CA TRP A 118 -6.47 3.94 -14.15
C TRP A 118 -6.65 2.45 -14.45
N PHE A 119 -7.32 1.69 -13.60
CA PHE A 119 -7.65 0.29 -13.90
C PHE A 119 -8.65 0.19 -15.05
N GLU A 120 -9.58 1.15 -15.17
CA GLU A 120 -10.51 1.24 -16.31
C GLU A 120 -9.80 1.52 -17.64
N LYS A 121 -8.59 2.11 -17.59
CA LYS A 121 -7.73 2.33 -18.76
C LYS A 121 -6.86 1.11 -19.11
N GLY A 122 -7.00 0.00 -18.38
CA GLY A 122 -6.28 -1.25 -18.64
C GLY A 122 -4.87 -1.33 -18.03
N PHE A 123 -4.58 -0.55 -16.98
CA PHE A 123 -3.32 -0.70 -16.23
C PHE A 123 -3.45 -1.77 -15.16
N ASP A 124 -2.48 -2.69 -15.09
CA ASP A 124 -2.46 -3.77 -14.09
C ASP A 124 -2.00 -3.31 -12.70
N VAL A 125 -1.12 -2.30 -12.66
CA VAL A 125 -0.53 -1.78 -11.42
C VAL A 125 -0.51 -0.26 -11.44
N VAL A 126 -0.99 0.34 -10.36
CA VAL A 126 -1.07 1.80 -10.18
C VAL A 126 -0.43 2.15 -8.85
N ILE A 127 0.52 3.09 -8.86
CA ILE A 127 1.27 3.51 -7.66
C ILE A 127 0.91 4.96 -7.33
N GLY A 128 0.36 5.18 -6.15
CA GLY A 128 0.19 6.51 -5.58
C GLY A 128 1.55 7.11 -5.19
N SER A 129 2.06 8.05 -5.97
CA SER A 129 3.30 8.76 -5.65
C SER A 129 2.98 10.14 -5.06
N ARG A 130 3.53 10.42 -3.88
CA ARG A 130 3.46 11.75 -3.28
C ARG A 130 4.48 12.65 -3.96
N ASN A 131 4.03 13.77 -4.51
CA ASN A 131 4.95 14.73 -5.09
C ASN A 131 5.87 15.31 -4.00
N SER A 132 7.16 15.51 -4.31
CA SER A 132 8.22 15.86 -3.34
C SER A 132 8.02 17.21 -2.62
N THR A 133 7.07 18.03 -3.07
CA THR A 133 6.70 19.30 -2.46
C THR A 133 5.66 19.09 -1.36
N ARG A 134 6.14 18.81 -0.14
CA ARG A 134 5.34 19.00 1.08
C ARG A 134 5.19 20.52 1.28
N ALA A 135 3.97 21.06 1.16
CA ALA A 135 3.71 22.46 1.52
C ALA A 135 4.13 22.67 2.99
N GLY A 136 5.03 23.62 3.24
CA GLY A 136 5.59 23.90 4.58
C GLY A 136 6.88 23.14 4.95
N ALA A 137 7.52 22.39 4.04
CA ALA A 137 8.85 21.85 4.32
C ALA A 137 9.90 22.97 4.40
N PRO A 138 10.72 23.04 5.47
CA PRO A 138 11.75 24.08 5.61
C PRO A 138 12.75 24.01 4.45
N PHE A 139 13.19 25.17 3.99
CA PHE A 139 14.06 25.30 2.82
C PHE A 139 15.37 24.50 2.96
N THR A 140 15.88 24.37 4.19
CA THR A 140 17.05 23.55 4.55
C THR A 140 16.89 22.09 4.16
N ARG A 141 15.69 21.50 4.38
CA ARG A 141 15.39 20.11 3.99
C ARG A 141 15.42 19.92 2.47
N ARG A 142 15.01 20.93 1.70
CA ARG A 142 15.05 20.88 0.22
C ARG A 142 16.49 20.93 -0.31
N ILE A 143 17.34 21.75 0.30
CA ILE A 143 18.77 21.83 -0.04
C ILE A 143 19.47 20.53 0.34
N MET A 144 19.28 20.03 1.56
CA MET A 144 19.91 18.79 2.02
C MET A 144 19.51 17.59 1.15
N ALA A 145 18.23 17.47 0.78
CA ALA A 145 17.76 16.40 -0.09
C ALA A 145 18.43 16.46 -1.48
N ARG A 146 18.54 17.66 -2.08
CA ARG A 146 19.23 17.86 -3.36
C ARG A 146 20.72 17.59 -3.27
N GLY A 147 21.39 18.08 -2.22
CA GLY A 147 22.81 17.84 -1.97
C GLY A 147 23.12 16.35 -1.78
N PHE A 148 22.29 15.63 -1.04
CA PHE A 148 22.42 14.19 -0.88
C PHE A 148 22.19 13.43 -2.18
N MET A 149 21.20 13.81 -3.00
CA MET A 149 20.98 13.20 -4.31
C MET A 149 22.17 13.41 -5.25
N ILE A 150 22.78 14.60 -5.24
CA ILE A 150 23.99 14.92 -6.01
C ILE A 150 25.19 14.11 -5.49
N LEU A 151 25.39 14.04 -4.17
CA LEU A 151 26.49 13.28 -3.58
C LEU A 151 26.35 11.77 -3.89
N ARG A 152 25.13 11.23 -3.79
CA ARG A 152 24.81 9.85 -4.13
C ARG A 152 25.05 9.57 -5.62
N SER A 153 24.60 10.45 -6.52
CA SER A 153 24.81 10.26 -7.95
C SER A 153 26.29 10.29 -8.32
N LEU A 154 27.08 11.18 -7.70
CA LEU A 154 28.54 11.23 -7.88
C LEU A 154 29.24 9.96 -7.41
N LYS A 155 28.84 9.40 -6.26
CA LYS A 155 29.47 8.19 -5.69
C LYS A 155 29.10 6.93 -6.48
N ILE A 156 27.87 6.83 -6.97
CA ILE A 156 27.42 5.75 -7.87
C ILE A 156 28.17 5.84 -9.21
N LEU A 157 28.32 7.03 -9.80
CA LEU A 157 29.12 7.21 -11.02
C LEU A 157 30.58 6.79 -10.83
N PHE A 158 31.15 7.06 -9.64
CA PHE A 158 32.53 6.70 -9.32
C PHE A 158 32.73 5.20 -9.09
N GLN A 159 31.73 4.50 -8.52
CA GLN A 159 31.74 3.05 -8.38
C GLN A 159 31.56 2.35 -9.74
N ASP A 160 30.70 2.88 -10.61
CA ASP A 160 30.44 2.31 -11.93
C ASP A 160 31.67 2.44 -12.86
N ARG A 161 32.45 3.52 -12.73
CA ARG A 161 33.75 3.66 -13.44
C ARG A 161 34.80 2.61 -13.05
N LYS A 162 34.75 2.06 -11.83
CA LYS A 162 35.68 1.00 -11.40
C LYS A 162 35.24 -0.41 -11.81
N ASN A 163 34.00 -0.60 -12.24
CA ASN A 163 33.43 -1.91 -12.58
C ASN A 163 33.20 -2.15 -14.09
N LEU A 164 33.72 -1.27 -14.95
CA LEU A 164 33.81 -1.50 -16.39
C LEU A 164 34.93 -2.51 -16.71
N ARG A 165 34.73 -3.79 -16.36
CA ARG A 165 35.38 -4.90 -17.07
C ARG A 165 34.48 -5.29 -18.24
N PRO A 166 34.98 -5.35 -19.49
CA PRO A 166 34.18 -5.83 -20.61
C PRO A 166 34.04 -7.34 -20.48
N LYS A 167 32.96 -7.82 -19.85
CA LYS A 167 32.53 -9.22 -19.99
C LYS A 167 31.20 -9.29 -20.72
N HIS A 168 31.31 -9.68 -21.99
CA HIS A 168 30.30 -10.29 -22.84
C HIS A 168 28.92 -9.61 -22.91
N ARG A 169 28.86 -8.65 -23.82
CA ARG A 169 27.64 -8.23 -24.52
C ARG A 169 27.14 -9.40 -25.40
N LYS A 170 26.34 -10.32 -24.83
CA LYS A 170 25.52 -11.27 -25.62
C LYS A 170 24.04 -10.92 -25.48
N SER A 171 23.50 -10.43 -26.60
CA SER A 171 22.08 -10.36 -27.01
C SER A 171 20.99 -10.35 -25.93
N TRP A 172 20.56 -9.15 -25.55
CA TRP A 172 19.14 -8.87 -25.33
C TRP A 172 18.70 -7.90 -26.43
N LYS A 173 18.55 -8.44 -27.64
CA LYS A 173 17.81 -7.79 -28.72
C LYS A 173 16.61 -8.69 -29.02
N ARG A 174 15.42 -8.09 -28.84
CA ARG A 174 14.15 -8.41 -29.51
C ARG A 174 13.48 -9.73 -29.14
N SER A 175 12.39 -9.63 -28.36
CA SER A 175 11.06 -10.05 -28.81
C SER A 175 10.00 -9.54 -27.85
N CYS A 176 9.53 -8.32 -28.10
CA CYS A 176 8.24 -7.84 -27.61
C CYS A 176 7.37 -7.65 -28.85
N HIS A 177 6.87 -8.76 -29.39
CA HIS A 177 5.85 -8.84 -30.43
C HIS A 177 4.99 -10.05 -30.09
N SER A 178 3.74 -9.80 -29.70
CA SER A 178 2.60 -10.72 -29.55
C SER A 178 2.08 -10.91 -28.11
N CYS A 179 1.41 -9.89 -27.57
CA CYS A 179 0.25 -10.09 -26.70
C CYS A 179 -0.83 -9.05 -27.08
N ARG A 180 -1.29 -9.12 -28.34
CA ARG A 180 -2.63 -8.67 -28.72
C ARG A 180 -3.44 -9.95 -28.95
N GLY A 181 -4.57 -10.07 -28.24
CA GLY A 181 -5.67 -10.96 -28.58
C GLY A 181 -5.55 -12.40 -28.06
N ARG A 182 -6.24 -12.68 -26.95
CA ARG A 182 -7.50 -13.44 -27.01
C ARG A 182 -8.30 -13.23 -25.75
#